data_AF-A0A4Q5Q070-F1
#
_entry.id   AF-A0A4Q5Q070-F1
#
_cell.length_a   1.000
_cell.length_b   1.000
_cell.length_c   1.000
_cell.angle_alpha   90.00
_cell.angle_beta   90.00
_cell.angle_gamma   90.00
#
_symmetry.space_group_name_H-M   'P 1'
#
loop_
_entity.id
_entity.type
_entity.pdbx_description
1 polymer ?
#
loop_
_entity_poly.entity_id
_entity_poly.type
_entity_poly.pdbx_seq_one_letter_code
_entity_poly.pdbx_strand_id
1 'polypeptide(L)'
;MSLILHIQKQYEASRIMRQNGNAQFTTSPYFFSIYGDTVRENVDIVRAVSSNPDYIVCCIKFPYQSYGRNYIGMDVFDIVDNGCNSLKNLKLSRWYLDRINFVDNGNLNSFLLVNNDDESKSIDYNTMDFQFVSDIRFTVKSLWEVFNEIDLNCETSAEGHLYLKYYLQRSDLKNSLQSLDHYKQQLLEQKDLNKQYSALLKKIEDLLLNNGR
;
A
#
# COMPACT_ATOMS: atom_id res chain seq x y z
N MET A 1 -28.84 1.97 11.89
CA MET A 1 -28.02 0.79 12.25
C MET A 1 -26.66 1.33 12.67
N SER A 2 -25.99 0.79 13.70
CA SER A 2 -24.63 1.25 14.06
C SER A 2 -23.64 0.85 12.98
N LEU A 3 -22.74 1.76 12.57
CA LEU A 3 -21.70 1.51 11.56
C LEU A 3 -20.86 0.27 11.91
N ILE A 4 -20.54 0.10 13.20
CA ILE A 4 -19.81 -1.07 13.71
C ILE A 4 -20.60 -2.36 13.43
N LEU A 5 -21.90 -2.36 13.70
CA LEU A 5 -22.75 -3.53 13.50
C LEU A 5 -22.88 -3.88 12.01
N HIS A 6 -22.98 -2.87 11.15
CA HIS A 6 -23.03 -3.06 9.70
C HIS A 6 -21.74 -3.72 9.17
N ILE A 7 -20.58 -3.13 9.45
CA ILE A 7 -19.29 -3.67 9.00
C ILE A 7 -19.06 -5.07 9.59
N GLN A 8 -19.40 -5.31 10.87
CA GLN A 8 -19.28 -6.63 11.48
C GLN A 8 -20.13 -7.67 10.75
N LYS A 9 -21.37 -7.32 10.38
CA LYS A 9 -22.26 -8.23 9.64
C LYS A 9 -21.68 -8.59 8.27
N GLN A 10 -21.14 -7.60 7.56
CA GLN A 10 -20.51 -7.84 6.25
C GLN A 10 -19.25 -8.69 6.38
N TYR A 11 -18.41 -8.41 7.37
CA TYR A 11 -17.22 -9.22 7.67
C TYR A 11 -17.56 -10.68 7.92
N GLU A 12 -18.59 -10.95 8.74
CA GLU A 12 -19.02 -12.32 9.04
C GLU A 12 -19.51 -13.06 7.79
N ALA A 13 -20.27 -12.39 6.92
CA ALA A 13 -20.70 -12.98 5.65
C ALA A 13 -19.50 -13.32 4.75
N SER A 14 -18.56 -12.39 4.58
CA SER A 14 -17.36 -12.59 3.75
C SER A 14 -16.42 -13.64 4.33
N ARG A 15 -16.29 -13.71 5.66
CA ARG A 15 -15.55 -14.76 6.36
C ARG A 15 -16.11 -16.13 6.04
N ILE A 16 -17.42 -16.32 6.19
CA ILE A 16 -18.08 -17.61 5.95
C ILE A 16 -17.88 -18.03 4.48
N MET A 17 -18.07 -17.09 3.55
CA MET A 17 -17.82 -17.35 2.12
C MET A 17 -16.38 -17.78 1.86
N ARG A 18 -15.40 -17.09 2.47
CA ARG A 18 -13.98 -17.40 2.26
C ARG A 18 -13.56 -18.72 2.89
N GLN A 19 -14.09 -19.05 4.07
CA GLN A 19 -13.80 -20.31 4.74
C GLN A 19 -14.38 -21.51 3.97
N ASN A 20 -15.48 -21.32 3.22
CA ASN A 20 -16.10 -22.34 2.37
C ASN A 20 -16.21 -23.73 3.05
N GLY A 21 -16.65 -23.75 4.32
CA GLY A 21 -16.79 -24.97 5.12
C GLY A 21 -15.50 -25.46 5.81
N ASN A 22 -14.34 -24.88 5.52
CA ASN A 22 -13.08 -25.16 6.23
C ASN A 22 -12.94 -24.26 7.47
N ALA A 23 -13.38 -24.76 8.61
CA ALA A 23 -13.28 -24.06 9.89
C ALA A 23 -11.83 -23.78 10.35
N GLN A 24 -10.84 -24.52 9.82
CA GLN A 24 -9.42 -24.31 10.13
C GLN A 24 -8.82 -23.18 9.29
N PHE A 25 -9.53 -22.69 8.27
CA PHE A 25 -9.07 -21.57 7.45
C PHE A 25 -9.21 -20.27 8.24
N THR A 26 -8.08 -19.70 8.64
CA THR A 26 -8.04 -18.49 9.46
C THR A 26 -8.21 -17.25 8.59
N THR A 27 -9.03 -16.32 9.06
CA THR A 27 -9.19 -15.00 8.44
C THR A 27 -9.21 -13.94 9.53
N SER A 28 -8.83 -12.72 9.17
CA SER A 28 -8.82 -11.59 10.10
C SER A 28 -9.32 -10.33 9.40
N PRO A 29 -10.05 -9.45 10.11
CA PRO A 29 -10.46 -8.18 9.53
C PRO A 29 -9.26 -7.23 9.44
N TYR A 30 -9.27 -6.36 8.44
CA TYR A 30 -8.31 -5.28 8.27
C TYR A 30 -9.01 -4.09 7.65
N PHE A 31 -8.71 -2.88 8.11
CA PHE A 31 -9.44 -1.68 7.72
C PHE A 31 -8.50 -0.54 7.37
N PHE A 32 -8.92 0.29 6.43
CA PHE A 32 -8.27 1.55 6.10
C PHE A 32 -9.27 2.69 6.30
N SER A 33 -9.00 3.56 7.26
CA SER A 33 -9.82 4.74 7.56
C SER A 33 -9.24 5.94 6.81
N ILE A 34 -10.07 6.64 6.07
CA ILE A 34 -9.70 7.77 5.24
C ILE A 34 -10.25 9.05 5.88
N TYR A 35 -9.37 10.03 6.15
CA TYR A 35 -9.71 11.34 6.69
C TYR A 35 -9.12 12.42 5.79
N GLY A 36 -9.94 12.99 4.89
CA GLY A 36 -9.49 13.87 3.83
C GLY A 36 -8.30 13.25 3.08
N ASP A 37 -7.13 13.87 3.19
CA ASP A 37 -5.90 13.44 2.50
C ASP A 37 -5.14 12.31 3.21
N THR A 38 -5.57 11.86 4.38
CA THR A 38 -4.82 10.90 5.20
C THR A 38 -5.49 9.54 5.28
N VAL A 39 -4.69 8.47 5.21
CA VAL A 39 -5.14 7.09 5.37
C VAL A 39 -4.49 6.47 6.59
N ARG A 40 -5.29 5.79 7.43
CA ARG A 40 -4.85 5.07 8.62
C ARG A 40 -5.24 3.60 8.54
N GLU A 41 -4.26 2.72 8.76
CA GLU A 41 -4.51 1.28 8.86
C GLU A 41 -4.97 0.87 10.26
N ASN A 42 -5.93 -0.03 10.33
CA ASN A 42 -6.52 -0.53 11.57
C ASN A 42 -6.77 -2.04 11.50
N VAL A 43 -6.52 -2.74 12.61
CA VAL A 43 -6.80 -4.19 12.77
C VAL A 43 -8.10 -4.46 13.53
N ASP A 44 -8.75 -3.40 14.01
CA ASP A 44 -9.95 -3.44 14.82
C ASP A 44 -10.95 -2.41 14.30
N ILE A 45 -12.22 -2.79 14.34
CA ILE A 45 -13.34 -2.00 13.84
C ILE A 45 -13.57 -0.74 14.68
N VAL A 46 -13.33 -0.79 16.00
CA VAL A 46 -13.55 0.35 16.89
C VAL A 46 -12.58 1.48 16.55
N ARG A 47 -11.31 1.15 16.32
CA ARG A 47 -10.31 2.10 15.83
C ARG A 47 -10.61 2.55 14.41
N ALA A 48 -11.10 1.65 13.55
CA ALA A 48 -11.43 1.98 12.17
C ALA A 48 -12.54 3.04 12.07
N VAL A 49 -13.56 2.98 12.93
CA VAL A 49 -14.64 3.99 12.96
C VAL A 49 -14.32 5.20 13.85
N SER A 50 -13.22 5.15 14.62
CA SER A 50 -12.88 6.22 15.55
C SER A 50 -12.61 7.53 14.83
N SER A 51 -12.96 8.65 15.47
CA SER A 51 -12.76 9.99 14.91
C SER A 51 -13.50 10.26 13.59
N ASN A 52 -14.55 9.48 13.27
CA ASN A 52 -15.44 9.70 12.13
C ASN A 52 -14.71 9.91 10.78
N PRO A 53 -14.05 8.87 10.24
CA PRO A 53 -13.46 8.96 8.90
C PRO A 53 -14.54 9.22 7.83
N ASP A 54 -14.13 9.83 6.73
CA ASP A 54 -14.99 10.06 5.57
C ASP A 54 -15.38 8.73 4.91
N TYR A 55 -14.41 7.84 4.80
CA TYR A 55 -14.57 6.50 4.24
C TYR A 55 -13.80 5.44 5.03
N ILE A 56 -14.31 4.21 5.02
CA ILE A 56 -13.62 3.04 5.54
C ILE A 56 -13.60 1.95 4.47
N VAL A 57 -12.40 1.60 4.02
CA VAL A 57 -12.19 0.42 3.15
C VAL A 57 -12.01 -0.80 4.05
N CYS A 58 -12.91 -1.76 3.93
CA CYS A 58 -13.00 -2.92 4.80
C CYS A 58 -12.53 -4.18 4.07
N CYS A 59 -11.52 -4.84 4.62
CA CYS A 59 -10.83 -5.96 4.00
C CYS A 59 -10.78 -7.19 4.90
N ILE A 60 -10.73 -8.37 4.28
CA ILE A 60 -10.46 -9.63 4.95
C ILE A 60 -9.06 -10.12 4.56
N LYS A 61 -8.20 -10.33 5.55
CA LYS A 61 -6.88 -10.94 5.39
C LYS A 61 -6.97 -12.44 5.58
N PHE A 62 -6.30 -13.19 4.70
CA PHE A 62 -6.27 -14.64 4.75
C PHE A 62 -4.91 -15.19 4.30
N PRO A 63 -4.45 -16.30 4.89
CA PRO A 63 -3.27 -16.99 4.40
C PRO A 63 -3.62 -17.78 3.14
N TYR A 64 -2.69 -17.89 2.21
CA TYR A 64 -2.77 -18.84 1.10
C TYR A 64 -1.39 -19.40 0.77
N GLN A 65 -1.36 -20.60 0.19
CA GLN A 65 -0.12 -21.24 -0.21
C GLN A 65 0.01 -21.21 -1.73
N SER A 66 1.18 -20.84 -2.20
CA SER A 66 1.53 -20.89 -3.62
C SER A 66 3.00 -21.29 -3.78
N TYR A 67 3.29 -22.24 -4.67
CA TYR A 67 4.65 -22.74 -4.93
C TYR A 67 5.49 -23.06 -3.67
N GLY A 68 4.86 -23.69 -2.66
CA GLY A 68 5.54 -24.08 -1.40
C GLY A 68 5.87 -22.92 -0.44
N ARG A 69 5.37 -21.71 -0.71
CA ARG A 69 5.50 -20.53 0.16
C ARG A 69 4.14 -20.14 0.74
N ASN A 70 4.16 -19.64 1.97
CA ASN A 70 2.99 -19.05 2.62
C ASN A 70 2.94 -17.56 2.29
N TYR A 71 1.77 -17.11 1.83
CA TYR A 71 1.48 -15.73 1.50
C TYR A 71 0.25 -15.25 2.28
N ILE A 72 0.12 -13.92 2.38
CA ILE A 72 -1.07 -13.28 2.93
C ILE A 72 -1.77 -12.54 1.79
N GLY A 73 -3.01 -12.95 1.51
CA GLY A 73 -3.92 -12.26 0.61
C GLY A 73 -4.86 -11.36 1.38
N MET A 74 -5.46 -10.40 0.68
CA MET A 74 -6.41 -9.47 1.26
C MET A 74 -7.48 -9.11 0.22
N ASP A 75 -8.75 -9.30 0.58
CA ASP A 75 -9.88 -9.00 -0.31
C ASP A 75 -10.74 -7.90 0.32
N VAL A 76 -11.18 -6.91 -0.47
CA VAL A 76 -12.15 -5.91 -0.02
C VAL A 76 -13.53 -6.57 0.04
N PHE A 77 -14.22 -6.41 1.17
CA PHE A 77 -15.58 -6.88 1.32
C PHE A 77 -16.62 -5.77 1.40
N ASP A 78 -16.23 -4.56 1.81
CA ASP A 78 -17.12 -3.40 1.85
C ASP A 78 -16.31 -2.10 1.81
N ILE A 79 -16.93 -1.04 1.31
CA ILE A 79 -16.46 0.33 1.45
C ILE A 79 -17.62 1.10 2.03
N VAL A 80 -17.43 1.78 3.16
CA VAL A 80 -18.52 2.48 3.84
C VAL A 80 -18.20 3.94 4.05
N ASP A 81 -19.20 4.80 3.91
CA ASP A 81 -19.10 6.21 4.30
C ASP A 81 -19.45 6.42 5.78
N ASN A 82 -19.25 7.64 6.26
CA ASN A 82 -19.65 8.08 7.59
C ASN A 82 -21.18 7.95 7.85
N GLY A 83 -21.99 7.85 6.80
CA GLY A 83 -23.44 7.68 6.83
C GLY A 83 -23.91 6.23 6.95
N CYS A 84 -22.98 5.26 7.05
CA CYS A 84 -23.27 3.83 7.06
C CYS A 84 -23.85 3.31 5.73
N ASN A 85 -23.54 3.98 4.62
CA ASN A 85 -23.88 3.51 3.28
C ASN A 85 -22.73 2.68 2.72
N SER A 86 -23.03 1.46 2.26
CA SER A 86 -22.09 0.68 1.44
C SER A 86 -21.96 1.32 0.07
N LEU A 87 -20.72 1.65 -0.27
CA LEU A 87 -20.31 2.25 -1.52
C LEU A 87 -19.70 1.18 -2.43
N LYS A 88 -19.98 1.28 -3.72
CA LYS A 88 -19.29 0.49 -4.74
C LYS A 88 -17.93 1.09 -5.09
N ASN A 89 -17.81 2.41 -4.97
CA ASN A 89 -16.62 3.17 -5.34
C ASN A 89 -16.35 4.31 -4.35
N LEU A 90 -15.08 4.71 -4.26
CA LEU A 90 -14.70 5.97 -3.62
C LEU A 90 -14.77 7.10 -4.64
N LYS A 91 -15.28 8.25 -4.22
CA LYS A 91 -15.49 9.41 -5.08
C LYS A 91 -14.67 10.60 -4.58
N LEU A 92 -13.98 11.27 -5.51
CA LEU A 92 -13.43 12.60 -5.32
C LEU A 92 -14.17 13.62 -6.20
N SER A 93 -13.60 14.82 -6.39
CA SER A 93 -14.30 15.91 -7.06
C SER A 93 -14.52 15.64 -8.56
N ARG A 94 -13.58 14.96 -9.21
CA ARG A 94 -13.54 14.71 -10.67
C ARG A 94 -13.33 13.24 -11.01
N TRP A 95 -12.94 12.42 -10.05
CA TRP A 95 -12.58 11.02 -10.28
C TRP A 95 -13.29 10.05 -9.35
N TYR A 96 -13.45 8.82 -9.82
CA TYR A 96 -13.94 7.68 -9.05
C TYR A 96 -12.85 6.61 -8.93
N LEU A 97 -12.91 5.82 -7.87
CA LEU A 97 -12.06 4.65 -7.62
C LEU A 97 -12.97 3.42 -7.42
N ASP A 98 -13.11 2.61 -8.49
CA ASP A 98 -14.19 1.61 -8.59
C ASP A 98 -13.82 0.19 -8.13
N ARG A 99 -12.53 -0.20 -8.06
CA ARG A 99 -12.12 -1.51 -7.51
C ARG A 99 -10.74 -1.49 -6.87
N ILE A 100 -10.64 -1.91 -5.61
CA ILE A 100 -9.37 -2.04 -4.89
C ILE A 100 -9.15 -3.53 -4.64
N ASN A 101 -8.20 -4.17 -5.31
CA ASN A 101 -7.80 -5.55 -5.03
C ASN A 101 -6.35 -5.59 -4.53
N PHE A 102 -6.00 -6.61 -3.75
CA PHE A 102 -4.64 -6.78 -3.23
C PHE A 102 -4.07 -8.12 -3.69
N VAL A 103 -2.77 -8.15 -4.04
CA VAL A 103 -2.02 -9.35 -4.38
C VAL A 103 -0.74 -9.38 -3.54
N ASP A 104 -0.40 -10.54 -2.98
CA ASP A 104 0.83 -10.84 -2.21
C ASP A 104 1.30 -9.81 -1.18
N ASN A 105 1.29 -10.20 0.10
CA ASN A 105 1.83 -9.43 1.23
C ASN A 105 1.22 -8.03 1.40
N GLY A 106 0.01 -7.81 0.88
CA GLY A 106 -0.69 -6.53 0.96
C GLY A 106 -0.27 -5.52 -0.11
N ASN A 107 0.46 -5.93 -1.15
CA ASN A 107 0.64 -5.08 -2.32
C ASN A 107 -0.69 -4.93 -3.06
N LEU A 108 -0.96 -3.75 -3.59
CA LEU A 108 -2.19 -3.47 -4.33
C LEU A 108 -2.09 -3.86 -5.80
N ASN A 109 -3.08 -4.62 -6.28
CA ASN A 109 -3.55 -4.55 -7.66
C ASN A 109 -4.89 -3.80 -7.65
N SER A 110 -4.85 -2.48 -7.49
CA SER A 110 -6.06 -1.68 -7.68
C SER A 110 -6.47 -1.72 -9.15
N PHE A 111 -7.75 -1.90 -9.45
CA PHE A 111 -8.30 -1.67 -10.79
C PHE A 111 -9.22 -0.47 -10.69
N LEU A 112 -8.85 0.65 -11.28
CA LEU A 112 -9.87 1.62 -11.68
C LEU A 112 -10.27 1.25 -13.12
N LEU A 113 -11.57 1.37 -13.43
CA LEU A 113 -12.15 1.01 -14.72
C LEU A 113 -12.55 2.30 -15.44
N VAL A 114 -12.00 2.52 -16.65
CA VAL A 114 -12.36 3.65 -17.49
C VAL A 114 -13.66 3.40 -18.23
N ASN A 115 -14.75 4.04 -17.80
CA ASN A 115 -15.92 4.20 -18.66
C ASN A 115 -16.02 5.67 -19.05
N ASN A 116 -15.72 5.94 -20.32
CA ASN A 116 -16.15 7.16 -20.97
C ASN A 116 -17.50 6.83 -21.63
N ASP A 117 -18.56 6.81 -20.84
CA ASP A 117 -19.89 6.66 -21.41
C ASP A 117 -20.27 7.99 -22.08
N ASP A 118 -19.83 8.19 -23.32
CA ASP A 118 -20.45 9.19 -24.21
C ASP A 118 -21.93 8.83 -24.48
N GLU A 119 -22.39 7.63 -24.12
CA GLU A 119 -23.77 7.15 -24.34
C GLU A 119 -24.67 7.16 -23.08
N SER A 120 -24.13 7.31 -21.86
CA SER A 120 -24.96 7.50 -20.67
C SER A 120 -24.94 8.98 -20.25
N LYS A 121 -26.06 9.66 -20.51
CA LYS A 121 -26.34 11.08 -20.16
C LYS A 121 -26.36 11.36 -18.65
N SER A 122 -25.58 10.65 -17.87
CA SER A 122 -25.46 10.85 -16.44
C SER A 122 -24.06 10.46 -15.98
N ILE A 123 -23.12 11.41 -16.06
CA ILE A 123 -22.20 11.83 -14.98
C ILE A 123 -20.78 12.13 -15.53
N ASP A 124 -20.42 13.43 -15.58
CA ASP A 124 -19.19 14.06 -16.11
C ASP A 124 -17.88 13.75 -15.34
N TYR A 125 -17.39 12.51 -15.30
CA TYR A 125 -16.20 12.17 -14.49
C TYR A 125 -15.15 11.40 -15.28
N ASN A 126 -13.89 11.74 -15.06
CA ASN A 126 -12.76 11.05 -15.66
C ASN A 126 -12.43 9.77 -14.88
N THR A 127 -11.95 8.76 -15.59
CA THR A 127 -11.62 7.44 -15.03
C THR A 127 -10.29 6.94 -15.65
N MET A 128 -9.52 6.10 -14.93
CA MET A 128 -8.14 5.71 -15.27
C MET A 128 -7.73 4.29 -14.87
N ASP A 129 -7.19 3.47 -15.77
CA ASP A 129 -6.78 2.12 -15.38
C ASP A 129 -5.38 2.10 -14.75
N PHE A 130 -5.32 1.69 -13.48
CA PHE A 130 -4.06 1.41 -12.80
C PHE A 130 -3.80 -0.09 -12.82
N GLN A 131 -2.68 -0.53 -13.39
CA GLN A 131 -2.17 -1.88 -13.15
C GLN A 131 -0.70 -1.76 -12.84
N PHE A 132 -0.34 -2.05 -11.60
CA PHE A 132 1.05 -1.99 -11.18
C PHE A 132 1.61 -3.40 -11.11
N VAL A 133 2.51 -3.71 -12.03
CA VAL A 133 3.54 -4.73 -11.79
C VAL A 133 4.81 -3.93 -11.54
N SER A 134 5.02 -3.53 -10.29
CA SER A 134 6.21 -2.81 -9.86
C SER A 134 6.85 -3.58 -8.71
N ASP A 135 8.18 -3.53 -8.64
CA ASP A 135 8.93 -4.01 -7.48
C ASP A 135 8.66 -3.13 -6.23
N ILE A 136 8.06 -1.94 -6.41
CA ILE A 136 7.60 -1.07 -5.34
C ILE A 136 6.30 -1.60 -4.74
N ARG A 137 6.31 -1.80 -3.41
CA ARG A 137 5.10 -2.08 -2.64
C ARG A 137 4.15 -0.88 -2.66
N PHE A 138 3.03 -1.01 -3.36
CA PHE A 138 1.98 0.01 -3.40
C PHE A 138 0.95 -0.24 -2.28
N THR A 139 0.77 0.73 -1.38
CA THR A 139 -0.14 0.66 -0.22
C THR A 139 -1.43 1.44 -0.47
N VAL A 140 -2.51 1.21 0.29
CA VAL A 140 -3.77 1.99 0.17
C VAL A 140 -3.52 3.47 0.40
N LYS A 141 -2.60 3.78 1.31
CA LYS A 141 -2.17 5.16 1.53
C LYS A 141 -1.56 5.76 0.26
N SER A 142 -0.62 5.06 -0.37
CA SER A 142 -0.01 5.52 -1.62
C SER A 142 -1.02 5.64 -2.77
N LEU A 143 -2.00 4.72 -2.83
CA LEU A 143 -3.10 4.81 -3.79
C LEU A 143 -3.92 6.07 -3.58
N TRP A 144 -4.30 6.35 -2.33
CA TRP A 144 -5.08 7.53 -1.99
C TRP A 144 -4.33 8.83 -2.26
N GLU A 145 -3.03 8.88 -1.92
CA GLU A 145 -2.16 10.02 -2.24
C GLU A 145 -2.12 10.30 -3.74
N VAL A 146 -1.88 9.27 -4.57
CA VAL A 146 -1.90 9.39 -6.03
C VAL A 146 -3.27 9.82 -6.54
N PHE A 147 -4.33 9.24 -5.99
CA PHE A 147 -5.70 9.54 -6.40
C PHE A 147 -6.08 11.00 -6.11
N ASN A 148 -5.69 11.55 -4.95
CA ASN A 148 -5.85 12.97 -4.64
C ASN A 148 -4.98 13.86 -5.54
N GLU A 149 -3.72 13.48 -5.79
CA GLU A 149 -2.85 14.24 -6.70
C GLU A 149 -3.43 14.31 -8.12
N ILE A 150 -4.02 13.22 -8.62
CA ILE A 150 -4.68 13.18 -9.93
C ILE A 150 -5.96 14.02 -9.93
N ASP A 151 -6.78 13.95 -8.87
CA ASP A 151 -8.00 14.76 -8.75
C ASP A 151 -7.70 16.26 -8.77
N LEU A 152 -6.61 16.67 -8.12
CA LEU A 152 -6.17 18.06 -8.06
C LEU A 152 -5.53 18.56 -9.36
N ASN A 153 -4.73 17.73 -10.03
CA ASN A 153 -3.84 18.18 -11.11
C ASN A 153 -4.23 17.71 -12.51
N CYS A 154 -5.21 16.82 -12.65
CA CYS A 154 -5.59 16.24 -13.94
C CYS A 154 -7.06 16.49 -14.24
N GLU A 155 -7.32 17.00 -15.44
CA GLU A 155 -8.65 17.26 -15.98
C GLU A 155 -9.10 16.19 -16.96
N THR A 156 -8.19 15.36 -17.45
CA THR A 156 -8.50 14.31 -18.42
C THR A 156 -7.89 12.96 -18.03
N SER A 157 -8.48 11.88 -18.53
CA SER A 157 -7.92 10.53 -18.47
C SER A 157 -6.51 10.44 -19.06
N ALA A 158 -6.16 11.22 -20.08
CA ALA A 158 -4.80 11.21 -20.63
C ALA A 158 -3.77 11.80 -19.65
N GLU A 159 -4.10 12.91 -19.01
CA GLU A 159 -3.24 13.60 -18.06
C GLU A 159 -2.94 12.76 -16.83
N GLY A 160 -3.96 12.14 -16.22
CA GLY A 160 -3.70 11.28 -15.07
C GLY A 160 -2.81 10.08 -15.42
N HIS A 161 -2.85 9.55 -16.66
CA HIS A 161 -2.08 8.37 -17.04
C HIS A 161 -0.61 8.76 -17.16
N LEU A 162 -0.35 9.96 -17.68
CA LEU A 162 0.97 10.57 -17.68
C LEU A 162 1.44 10.87 -16.26
N TYR A 163 0.57 11.44 -15.42
CA TYR A 163 0.86 11.75 -14.02
C TYR A 163 1.26 10.49 -13.25
N LEU A 164 0.54 9.40 -13.46
CA LEU A 164 0.86 8.14 -12.84
C LEU A 164 2.22 7.61 -13.24
N LYS A 165 2.50 7.58 -14.56
CA LYS A 165 3.80 7.13 -15.06
C LYS A 165 4.93 7.94 -14.42
N TYR A 166 4.73 9.26 -14.32
CA TYR A 166 5.63 10.15 -13.61
C TYR A 166 5.75 9.79 -12.12
N TYR A 167 4.64 9.55 -11.42
CA TYR A 167 4.63 9.18 -10.00
C TYR A 167 5.42 7.89 -9.73
N LEU A 168 5.23 6.86 -10.54
CA LEU A 168 5.95 5.59 -10.44
C LEU A 168 7.45 5.79 -10.63
N GLN A 169 7.86 6.48 -11.70
CA GLN A 169 9.26 6.78 -11.97
C GLN A 169 9.90 7.62 -10.84
N ARG A 170 9.17 8.61 -10.32
CA ARG A 170 9.60 9.43 -9.18
C ARG A 170 9.82 8.57 -7.93
N SER A 171 8.94 7.61 -7.69
CA SER A 171 9.02 6.68 -6.55
C SER A 171 10.21 5.71 -6.68
N ASP A 172 10.42 5.15 -7.88
CA ASP A 172 11.57 4.29 -8.18
C ASP A 172 12.90 5.04 -7.97
N LEU A 173 12.98 6.27 -8.47
CA LEU A 173 14.16 7.11 -8.29
C LEU A 173 14.43 7.40 -6.81
N LYS A 174 13.39 7.69 -6.02
CA LYS A 174 13.52 7.93 -4.57
C LYS A 174 14.06 6.70 -3.84
N ASN A 175 13.55 5.51 -4.14
CA ASN A 175 14.04 4.25 -3.56
C ASN A 175 15.49 3.96 -3.96
N SER A 176 15.85 4.26 -5.21
CA SER A 176 17.22 4.11 -5.72
C SER A 176 18.20 5.04 -4.99
N LEU A 177 17.79 6.30 -4.76
CA LEU A 177 18.60 7.28 -4.02
C LEU A 177 18.81 6.85 -2.56
N GLN A 178 17.77 6.37 -1.88
CA GLN A 178 17.89 5.86 -0.52
C GLN A 178 18.85 4.66 -0.43
N SER A 179 18.76 3.74 -1.39
CA SER A 179 19.67 2.59 -1.48
C SER A 179 21.13 3.03 -1.68
N LEU A 180 21.34 4.04 -2.53
CA LEU A 180 22.66 4.61 -2.79
C LEU A 180 23.26 5.27 -1.54
N ASP A 181 22.45 5.98 -0.76
CA ASP A 181 22.90 6.58 0.51
C ASP A 181 23.25 5.51 1.56
N HIS A 182 22.50 4.41 1.61
CA HIS A 182 22.84 3.26 2.45
C HIS A 182 24.19 2.64 2.05
N TYR A 183 24.44 2.41 0.75
CA TYR A 183 25.72 1.89 0.28
C TYR A 183 26.89 2.84 0.55
N LYS A 184 26.68 4.16 0.48
CA LYS A 184 27.70 5.14 0.88
C LYS A 184 28.07 5.01 2.35
N GLN A 185 27.09 4.82 3.24
CA GLN A 185 27.33 4.63 4.67
C GLN A 185 28.15 3.35 4.92
N GLN A 186 27.75 2.23 4.32
CA GLN A 186 28.51 0.97 4.44
C GLN A 186 29.95 1.10 3.92
N LEU A 187 30.16 1.82 2.81
CA LEU A 187 31.49 2.06 2.27
C LEU A 187 32.37 2.91 3.21
N LEU A 188 31.77 3.90 3.88
CA LEU A 188 32.48 4.72 4.88
C LEU A 188 32.90 3.87 6.09
N GLU A 189 32.00 3.03 6.60
CA GLU A 189 32.29 2.11 7.71
C GLU A 189 33.42 1.13 7.35
N GLN A 190 33.38 0.54 6.16
CA GLN A 190 34.45 -0.34 5.70
C GLN A 190 35.80 0.37 5.54
N LYS A 191 35.80 1.61 5.04
CA LYS A 191 37.02 2.41 4.92
C LYS A 191 37.63 2.72 6.30
N ASP A 192 36.79 3.02 7.29
CA ASP A 192 37.26 3.26 8.65
C ASP A 192 37.83 1.97 9.29
N LEU A 193 37.13 0.85 9.16
CA LEU A 193 37.63 -0.47 9.59
C LEU A 193 38.97 -0.81 8.95
N ASN A 194 39.12 -0.63 7.63
CA ASN A 194 40.39 -0.87 6.95
C ASN A 194 41.50 0.02 7.49
N LYS A 195 41.22 1.30 7.78
CA LYS A 195 42.19 2.21 8.40
C LYS A 195 42.61 1.73 9.80
N GLN A 196 41.67 1.26 10.61
CA GLN A 196 41.95 0.69 11.93
C GLN A 196 42.80 -0.58 11.82
N TYR A 197 42.47 -1.49 10.90
CA TYR A 197 43.27 -2.70 10.65
C TYR A 197 44.68 -2.38 10.17
N SER A 198 44.86 -1.44 9.24
CA SER A 198 46.20 -1.01 8.79
C SER A 198 47.01 -0.40 9.94
N ALA A 199 46.40 0.40 10.81
CA ALA A 199 47.08 0.95 11.98
C ALA A 199 47.49 -0.15 12.98
N LEU A 200 46.65 -1.18 13.15
CA LEU A 200 46.92 -2.30 14.05
C LEU A 200 48.02 -3.20 13.49
N LEU A 201 48.01 -3.50 12.20
CA LEU A 201 49.09 -4.18 11.48
C LEU A 201 50.43 -3.49 11.69
N LYS A 202 50.47 -2.16 11.47
CA LYS A 202 51.69 -1.37 11.69
C LYS A 202 52.19 -1.46 13.13
N LYS A 203 51.29 -1.39 14.12
CA LYS A 203 51.67 -1.57 15.54
C LYS A 203 52.24 -2.95 15.82
N ILE A 204 51.69 -4.01 15.21
CA ILE A 204 52.22 -5.37 15.34
C ILE A 204 53.61 -5.45 14.73
N GLU A 205 53.81 -4.90 13.54
CA GLU A 205 55.13 -4.85 12.87
C GLU A 205 56.16 -4.10 13.73
N ASP A 206 55.80 -2.94 14.29
CA ASP A 206 56.65 -2.16 15.19
C ASP A 206 57.02 -2.95 16.46
N LEU A 207 56.07 -3.71 17.03
CA LEU A 207 56.31 -4.56 18.21
C LEU A 207 57.24 -5.74 17.89
N LEU A 208 57.08 -6.38 16.73
CA LEU A 208 57.94 -7.47 16.28
C LEU A 208 59.38 -6.99 16.04
N LEU A 209 59.56 -5.81 15.45
CA LEU A 209 60.86 -5.19 15.22
C LEU A 209 61.57 -4.80 16.53
N ASN A 210 60.81 -4.32 17.53
CA ASN A 210 61.37 -3.89 18.81
C ASN A 210 61.66 -5.05 19.78
N ASN A 211 60.91 -6.15 19.71
CA ASN A 211 61.12 -7.34 20.56
C ASN A 211 62.07 -8.39 19.94
N GLY A 212 62.51 -8.19 18.69
CA GLY A 212 63.48 -9.06 18.00
C GLY A 212 64.95 -8.74 18.28
N ARG A 213 65.26 -7.96 19.32
CA ARG A 213 66.61 -7.70 19.83
C ARG A 213 66.83 -8.32 21.20
#